data_AF-A0A137QCQ8-F1
#
_entry.id   AF-A0A137QCQ8-F1
#
_cell.length_a   1.000
_cell.length_b   1.000
_cell.length_c   1.000
_cell.angle_alpha   90.00
_cell.angle_beta   90.00
_cell.angle_gamma   90.00
#
_symmetry.space_group_name_H-M   'P 1'
#
loop_
_entity.id
_entity.type
_entity.pdbx_description
1 polymer ?
#
loop_
_entity_poly.entity_id
_entity_poly.type
_entity_poly.pdbx_seq_one_letter_code
_entity_poly.pdbx_strand_id
1 'polypeptide(L)'
;MCIFDPDFHDLVIFYANDHRCHAWYHKDDPAKPYAKGEGASLMVAHVISPDYGWLESHDGSLSARHIIRPGKNHDGYFTNTDILDQFQDMVTIVKTLYPHDEHVFIYDNATIHLK
;
A
#
# COMPACT_ATOMS: atom_id res chain seq x y z
N MET A 1 -26.58 9.07 -6.36
CA MET A 1 -25.94 9.69 -5.20
C MET A 1 -26.08 8.70 -4.06
N CYS A 2 -24.99 8.05 -3.70
CA CYS A 2 -24.95 7.24 -2.50
C CYS A 2 -25.15 8.16 -1.29
N ILE A 3 -25.76 7.64 -0.22
CA ILE A 3 -25.97 8.43 1.01
C ILE A 3 -24.63 8.64 1.75
N PHE A 4 -23.62 7.82 1.43
CA PHE A 4 -22.29 7.83 2.00
C PHE A 4 -21.26 7.57 0.89
N ASP A 5 -20.07 8.14 1.03
CA ASP A 5 -18.93 7.89 0.15
C ASP A 5 -18.07 6.77 0.72
N PRO A 6 -17.97 5.60 0.04
CA PRO A 6 -17.16 4.49 0.52
C PRO A 6 -15.69 4.66 0.12
N ASP A 7 -14.81 4.59 1.11
CA ASP A 7 -13.36 4.68 0.95
C ASP A 7 -12.73 3.29 1.20
N PHE A 8 -12.23 2.66 0.14
CA PHE A 8 -11.71 1.28 0.19
C PHE A 8 -10.21 1.25 0.46
N HIS A 9 -9.81 0.64 1.56
CA HIS A 9 -8.41 0.46 1.96
C HIS A 9 -7.91 -0.94 1.64
N ASP A 10 -6.67 -1.06 1.16
CA ASP A 10 -5.95 -2.33 1.06
C ASP A 10 -4.43 -2.13 1.18
N LEU A 11 -3.71 -3.23 1.46
CA LEU A 11 -2.25 -3.29 1.46
C LEU A 11 -1.76 -4.28 0.41
N VAL A 12 -0.80 -3.84 -0.41
CA VAL A 12 -0.13 -4.70 -1.39
C VAL A 12 1.37 -4.72 -1.14
N ILE A 13 1.98 -5.89 -1.32
CA ILE A 13 3.44 -6.04 -1.30
C ILE A 13 3.92 -6.43 -2.69
N PHE A 14 4.97 -5.75 -3.15
CA PHE A 14 5.68 -6.05 -4.38
C PHE A 14 7.08 -6.53 -4.03
N TYR A 15 7.58 -7.53 -4.75
CA TYR A 15 8.95 -7.98 -4.62
C TYR A 15 9.74 -7.74 -5.91
N ALA A 16 11.02 -7.42 -5.75
CA ALA A 16 11.93 -7.13 -6.86
C ALA A 16 12.03 -8.27 -7.88
N ASN A 17 11.82 -9.51 -7.43
CA ASN A 17 11.89 -10.72 -8.25
C ASN A 17 10.55 -11.47 -8.34
N ASP A 18 9.40 -10.79 -8.22
CA ASP A 18 8.06 -11.40 -8.36
C ASP A 18 7.80 -12.00 -9.76
N HIS A 19 8.65 -11.68 -10.73
CA HIS A 19 8.62 -12.26 -12.07
C HIS A 19 9.66 -13.36 -12.28
N ARG A 20 9.39 -14.25 -13.23
CA ARG A 20 10.40 -15.18 -13.75
C ARG A 20 11.49 -14.38 -14.46
N CYS A 21 12.64 -14.22 -13.81
CA CYS A 21 13.85 -13.76 -14.49
C CYS A 21 14.27 -14.81 -15.53
N HIS A 22 13.96 -14.57 -16.80
CA HIS A 22 14.57 -15.29 -17.90
C HIS A 22 15.94 -14.67 -18.20
N ALA A 23 16.99 -15.45 -18.04
CA ALA A 23 18.34 -15.06 -18.42
C ALA A 23 18.79 -15.91 -19.63
N TRP A 24 19.44 -15.25 -20.58
CA TRP A 24 20.11 -15.92 -21.70
C TRP A 24 21.59 -16.06 -21.36
N TYR A 25 22.12 -17.27 -21.45
CA TYR A 25 23.54 -17.56 -21.23
C TYR A 25 24.16 -18.01 -22.54
N HIS A 26 25.45 -17.69 -22.74
CA HIS A 26 26.20 -18.28 -23.83
C HIS A 26 26.28 -19.80 -23.63
N LYS A 27 26.28 -20.58 -24.72
CA LYS A 27 26.27 -22.06 -24.66
C LYS A 27 27.46 -22.65 -23.88
N ASP A 28 28.57 -21.92 -23.84
CA ASP A 28 29.82 -22.33 -23.20
C ASP A 28 30.00 -21.68 -21.81
N ASP A 29 29.07 -20.79 -21.41
CA ASP A 29 29.08 -20.16 -20.09
C ASP A 29 28.24 -20.98 -19.10
N PRO A 30 28.68 -21.10 -17.83
CA PRO A 30 27.87 -21.75 -16.81
C PRO A 30 26.62 -20.91 -16.50
N ALA A 31 25.45 -21.56 -16.47
CA ALA A 31 24.22 -20.94 -15.99
C ALA A 31 24.34 -20.68 -14.48
N LYS A 32 24.82 -19.49 -14.10
CA LYS A 32 24.99 -19.10 -12.70
C LYS A 32 23.60 -18.97 -12.06
N PRO A 33 23.27 -19.80 -11.05
CA PRO A 33 22.00 -19.69 -10.35
C PRO A 33 21.90 -18.34 -9.63
N TYR A 34 20.71 -17.74 -9.64
CA TYR A 34 20.41 -16.62 -8.75
C TYR A 34 20.25 -17.11 -7.30
N ALA A 35 20.57 -16.23 -6.34
CA ALA A 35 20.25 -16.48 -4.95
C ALA A 35 18.73 -16.70 -4.83
N LYS A 36 18.33 -17.79 -4.16
CA LYS A 36 16.92 -18.13 -3.97
C LYS A 36 16.25 -17.05 -3.11
N GLY A 37 15.19 -16.43 -3.64
CA GLY A 37 14.37 -15.47 -2.90
C GLY A 37 13.70 -14.46 -3.83
N GLU A 38 12.68 -13.77 -3.30
CA GLU A 38 11.89 -12.77 -4.04
C GLU A 38 12.59 -11.40 -4.09
N GLY A 39 13.75 -11.26 -3.44
CA GLY A 39 14.53 -10.02 -3.43
C GLY A 39 13.99 -9.02 -2.41
N ALA A 40 14.34 -7.74 -2.60
CA ALA A 40 13.80 -6.66 -1.76
C ALA A 40 12.31 -6.48 -2.04
N SER A 41 11.55 -6.09 -1.02
CA SER A 41 10.12 -5.85 -1.14
C SER A 41 9.73 -4.41 -0.81
N LEU A 42 8.57 -4.02 -1.29
CA LEU A 42 7.93 -2.73 -1.07
C LEU A 42 6.46 -2.98 -0.75
N MET A 43 6.01 -2.58 0.43
CA MET A 43 4.60 -2.59 0.79
C MET A 43 4.00 -1.21 0.60
N VAL A 44 2.82 -1.15 0.02
CA VAL A 44 2.04 0.08 -0.19
C VAL A 44 0.67 -0.13 0.41
N ALA A 45 0.30 0.73 1.35
CA ALA A 45 -1.06 0.84 1.88
C ALA A 45 -1.69 2.12 1.34
N HIS A 46 -2.92 2.03 0.80
CA HIS A 46 -3.62 3.19 0.26
C HIS A 46 -5.14 2.99 0.26
N VAL A 47 -5.85 4.04 -0.16
CA VAL A 47 -7.30 4.19 -0.07
C VAL A 47 -7.82 4.81 -1.35
N ILE A 48 -8.88 4.23 -1.89
CA ILE A 48 -9.55 4.70 -3.10
C ILE A 48 -11.05 4.87 -2.87
N SER A 49 -11.58 6.00 -3.29
CA SER A 49 -13.01 6.29 -3.39
C SER A 49 -13.48 6.15 -4.84
N PRO A 50 -14.68 5.62 -5.09
CA PRO A 50 -15.25 5.59 -6.44
C PRO A 50 -15.54 6.99 -7.00
N ASP A 51 -15.79 7.97 -6.12
CA ASP A 51 -16.16 9.33 -6.51
C ASP A 51 -14.94 10.27 -6.60
N TYR A 52 -13.94 10.05 -5.74
CA TYR A 52 -12.76 10.92 -5.65
C TYR A 52 -11.48 10.31 -6.22
N GLY A 53 -11.47 9.00 -6.48
CA GLY A 53 -10.25 8.27 -6.83
C GLY A 53 -9.35 8.08 -5.62
N TRP A 54 -8.03 8.11 -5.82
CA TRP A 54 -7.07 8.00 -4.72
C TRP A 54 -7.27 9.11 -3.70
N LEU A 55 -7.26 8.78 -2.42
CA LEU A 55 -7.45 9.75 -1.35
C LEU A 55 -6.19 10.63 -1.18
N GLU A 56 -6.03 11.58 -2.08
CA GLU A 56 -4.90 12.49 -2.22
C GLU A 56 -5.40 13.88 -2.68
N SER A 57 -4.69 14.95 -2.31
CA SER A 57 -4.95 16.27 -2.87
C SER A 57 -4.43 16.35 -4.31
N HIS A 58 -5.04 17.22 -5.13
CA HIS A 58 -4.65 17.37 -6.54
C HIS A 58 -3.18 17.77 -6.73
N ASP A 59 -2.62 18.51 -5.77
CA ASP A 59 -1.22 18.93 -5.76
C ASP A 59 -0.26 17.92 -5.09
N GLY A 60 -0.79 16.81 -4.55
CA GLY A 60 -0.03 15.78 -3.84
C GLY A 60 0.50 16.21 -2.47
N SER A 61 0.11 17.37 -1.95
CA SER A 61 0.52 17.85 -0.61
C SER A 61 -0.09 17.03 0.53
N LEU A 62 -1.24 16.38 0.29
CA LEU A 62 -1.86 15.43 1.19
C LEU A 62 -2.03 14.08 0.48
N SER A 63 -1.66 12.98 1.13
CA SER A 63 -1.86 11.63 0.60
C SER A 63 -2.06 10.65 1.75
N ALA A 64 -3.05 9.77 1.62
CA ALA A 64 -3.26 8.65 2.54
C ALA A 64 -2.33 7.45 2.24
N ARG A 65 -1.38 7.59 1.30
CA ARG A 65 -0.49 6.50 0.89
C ARG A 65 0.67 6.35 1.85
N HIS A 66 0.79 5.17 2.45
CA HIS A 66 1.94 4.78 3.26
C HIS A 66 2.78 3.75 2.50
N ILE A 67 4.10 3.91 2.54
CA ILE A 67 5.06 3.03 1.85
C ILE A 67 6.09 2.55 2.86
N ILE A 68 6.29 1.24 2.95
CA ILE A 68 7.31 0.64 3.84
C ILE A 68 8.16 -0.34 3.05
N ARG A 69 9.42 -0.52 3.47
CA ARG A 69 10.27 -1.63 3.02
C ARG A 69 10.25 -2.71 4.09
N PRO A 70 9.42 -3.76 3.95
CA PRO A 70 9.24 -4.70 5.03
C PRO A 70 10.46 -5.59 5.23
N GLY A 71 10.78 -5.89 6.48
CA GLY A 71 11.84 -6.81 6.87
C GLY A 71 12.53 -6.40 8.18
N LYS A 72 13.03 -7.39 8.92
CA LYS A 72 13.71 -7.20 10.21
C LYS A 72 14.91 -6.23 10.14
N ASN A 73 15.59 -6.19 9.00
CA ASN A 73 16.75 -5.31 8.76
C ASN A 73 16.40 -4.10 7.87
N HIS A 74 15.11 -3.80 7.74
CA HIS A 74 14.56 -2.65 7.00
C HIS A 74 13.62 -1.86 7.93
N ASP A 75 12.43 -1.49 7.47
CA ASP A 75 11.50 -0.63 8.21
C ASP A 75 10.62 -1.42 9.20
N GLY A 76 10.84 -2.74 9.34
CA GLY A 76 9.99 -3.61 10.15
C GLY A 76 8.83 -4.20 9.35
N TYR A 77 7.66 -4.37 9.96
CA TYR A 77 6.44 -4.84 9.28
C TYR A 77 5.32 -3.84 9.59
N PHE A 78 4.33 -3.73 8.70
CA PHE A 78 3.17 -2.88 8.94
C PHE A 78 2.41 -3.36 10.17
N THR A 79 2.24 -2.46 11.13
CA THR A 79 1.63 -2.72 12.42
C THR A 79 0.25 -2.07 12.52
N ASN A 80 -0.46 -2.37 13.60
CA ASN A 80 -1.68 -1.66 13.92
C ASN A 80 -1.44 -0.16 14.18
N THR A 81 -0.29 0.22 14.75
CA THR A 81 0.06 1.64 14.93
C THR A 81 0.13 2.36 13.59
N ASP A 82 0.75 1.72 12.57
CA ASP A 82 0.80 2.29 11.22
C ASP A 82 -0.59 2.43 10.59
N ILE A 83 -1.51 1.47 10.85
CA ILE A 83 -2.92 1.58 10.43
C ILE A 83 -3.62 2.78 11.08
N LEU A 84 -3.41 3.01 12.37
CA LEU A 84 -4.02 4.13 13.09
C LEU A 84 -3.46 5.47 12.60
N ASP A 85 -2.16 5.54 12.35
CA ASP A 85 -1.51 6.74 11.81
C ASP A 85 -2.01 7.05 10.40
N GLN A 86 -2.10 6.04 9.53
CA GLN A 86 -2.69 6.21 8.20
C GLN A 86 -4.17 6.62 8.26
N PHE A 87 -4.95 6.04 9.18
CA PHE A 87 -6.35 6.41 9.37
C PHE A 87 -6.48 7.89 9.79
N GLN A 88 -5.57 8.40 10.61
CA GLN A 88 -5.55 9.81 10.99
C GLN A 88 -5.25 10.73 9.79
N ASP A 89 -4.37 10.31 8.89
CA ASP A 89 -4.12 11.01 7.61
C ASP A 89 -5.38 11.02 6.74
N MET A 90 -6.04 9.86 6.59
CA MET A 90 -7.31 9.72 5.84
C MET A 90 -8.38 10.66 6.38
N VAL A 91 -8.59 10.68 7.71
CA VAL A 91 -9.54 11.58 8.38
C VAL A 91 -9.20 13.05 8.13
N THR A 92 -7.91 13.40 8.13
CA THR A 92 -7.45 14.76 7.84
C THR A 92 -7.78 15.16 6.41
N ILE A 93 -7.56 14.25 5.45
CA ILE A 93 -7.82 14.49 4.03
C ILE A 93 -9.31 14.67 3.77
N VAL A 94 -10.17 13.74 4.21
CA VAL A 94 -11.62 13.84 3.96
C VAL A 94 -12.22 15.10 4.58
N LYS A 95 -11.79 15.46 5.80
CA LYS A 95 -12.25 16.71 6.45
C LYS A 95 -11.76 17.98 5.76
N THR A 96 -10.64 17.92 5.05
CA THR A 96 -10.06 19.08 4.38
C THR A 96 -10.63 19.25 2.97
N LEU A 97 -10.73 18.16 2.22
CA LEU A 97 -11.11 18.18 0.80
C LEU A 97 -12.62 17.99 0.59
N TYR A 98 -13.27 17.20 1.44
CA TYR A 98 -14.66 16.77 1.30
C TYR A 98 -15.46 16.98 2.61
N PRO A 99 -15.45 18.19 3.20
CA PRO A 99 -15.97 18.44 4.56
C PRO A 99 -17.48 18.25 4.73
N HIS A 100 -18.23 18.10 3.64
CA HIS A 100 -19.68 18.00 3.64
C HIS A 100 -20.19 16.59 3.38
N ASP A 101 -19.30 15.67 3.07
CA ASP A 101 -19.65 14.31 2.69
C ASP A 101 -19.49 13.37 3.88
N GLU A 102 -20.33 12.35 3.94
CA GLU A 102 -20.26 11.32 4.99
C GLU A 102 -19.44 10.13 4.47
N HIS A 103 -18.27 9.93 5.06
CA HIS A 103 -17.30 8.91 4.62
C HIS A 103 -17.44 7.60 5.40
N VAL A 104 -17.36 6.48 4.69
CA VAL A 104 -17.31 5.13 5.27
C VAL A 104 -16.03 4.43 4.84
N PHE A 105 -15.11 4.23 5.79
CA PHE A 105 -13.85 3.54 5.54
C PHE A 105 -14.03 2.03 5.62
N ILE A 106 -13.64 1.33 4.56
CA ILE A 106 -13.83 -0.10 4.37
C ILE A 106 -12.47 -0.79 4.38
N TYR A 107 -12.32 -1.73 5.32
CA TYR A 107 -11.13 -2.55 5.50
C TYR A 107 -11.48 -4.04 5.34
N ASP A 108 -10.49 -4.85 5.01
CA ASP A 108 -10.59 -6.31 5.15
C ASP A 108 -10.47 -6.73 6.64
N ASN A 109 -10.56 -8.04 6.91
CA ASN A 109 -10.48 -8.58 8.26
C ASN A 109 -9.05 -8.97 8.70
N ALA A 110 -8.01 -8.41 8.08
CA ALA A 110 -6.63 -8.68 8.48
C ALA A 110 -6.43 -8.40 9.98
N THR A 111 -5.67 -9.27 10.67
CA THR A 111 -5.54 -9.19 12.13
C THR A 111 -4.89 -7.90 12.64
N ILE A 112 -4.15 -7.19 11.78
CA ILE A 112 -3.57 -5.88 12.08
C ILE A 112 -4.64 -4.77 12.18
N HIS A 113 -5.82 -4.96 11.58
CA HIS A 113 -6.96 -4.04 11.68
C HIS A 113 -7.80 -4.22 12.95
N LEU A 114 -7.62 -5.34 13.68
CA LEU A 114 -8.47 -5.74 14.81
C LEU A 114 -7.84 -5.53 16.20
N LYS A 115 -6.57 -5.13 16.26
CA LYS A 115 -5.78 -5.07 17.49
C LYS A 115 -5.56 -3.67 17.99
#